data_AF-A0A485CR27-F1
#
_entry.id   AF-A0A485CR27-F1
#
_cell.length_a   1.000
_cell.length_b   1.000
_cell.length_c   1.000
_cell.angle_alpha   90.00
_cell.angle_beta   90.00
_cell.angle_gamma   90.00
#
_symmetry.space_group_name_H-M   'P 1'
#
loop_
_entity.id
_entity.type
_entity.pdbx_description
1 polymer ?
#
loop_
_entity_poly.entity_id
_entity_poly.type
_entity_poly.pdbx_seq_one_letter_code
_entity_poly.pdbx_strand_id
1 'polypeptide(L)'
;MSILRTLFRPLLTAVCLCLPLLTGAAARELVTAWPVNVGPLNPHLYTPNQMFAQSMVYEPLVKYQQDGSVKPWLASRWTHSADGKVWLFTLRSDVQFSNGEPFNAQAAVANFQAGAGEQAAPRLARADQSD
;
A
#
# COMPACT_ATOMS: atom_id res chain seq x y z
N MET A 1 17.83 -53.54 57.07
CA MET A 1 18.98 -52.81 57.64
C MET A 1 19.80 -52.26 56.49
N SER A 2 19.88 -50.91 56.37
CA SER A 2 20.99 -50.13 55.79
C SER A 2 21.57 -50.55 54.41
N ILE A 3 21.61 -49.75 53.34
CA ILE A 3 21.72 -48.30 53.18
C ILE A 3 21.24 -47.91 51.77
N LEU A 4 20.25 -47.03 51.72
CA LEU A 4 19.89 -46.19 50.58
C LEU A 4 20.82 -44.98 50.59
N ARG A 5 21.75 -44.90 49.64
CA ARG A 5 22.63 -43.76 49.30
C ARG A 5 23.40 -44.26 48.07
N THR A 6 23.32 -43.67 46.88
CA THR A 6 24.18 -42.53 46.51
C THR A 6 23.92 -42.24 45.02
N LEU A 7 23.34 -41.06 44.75
CA LEU A 7 23.74 -40.10 43.71
C LEU A 7 23.96 -40.62 42.26
N PHE A 8 23.03 -40.32 41.35
CA PHE A 8 23.40 -39.92 39.98
C PHE A 8 22.23 -39.15 39.32
N ARG A 9 22.07 -37.91 39.79
CA ARG A 9 21.31 -36.85 39.13
C ARG A 9 22.30 -35.67 39.08
N PRO A 10 22.87 -35.35 37.91
CA PRO A 10 22.35 -34.21 37.16
C PRO A 10 22.52 -34.38 35.63
N LEU A 11 21.44 -34.77 34.92
CA LEU A 11 21.36 -34.67 33.46
C LEU A 11 20.58 -33.41 33.00
N LEU A 12 20.47 -32.38 33.84
CA LEU A 12 19.52 -31.27 33.63
C LEU A 12 20.12 -29.86 33.61
N THR A 13 21.44 -29.70 33.67
CA THR A 13 22.07 -28.39 33.88
C THR A 13 23.01 -27.90 32.77
N ALA A 14 23.01 -28.51 31.57
CA ALA A 14 23.89 -28.07 30.47
C ALA A 14 23.17 -27.56 29.20
N VAL A 15 21.85 -27.67 29.09
CA VAL A 15 21.09 -27.18 27.92
C VAL A 15 20.58 -25.75 28.09
N CYS A 16 20.58 -25.18 29.29
CA CYS A 16 20.04 -23.83 29.55
C CYS A 16 21.01 -22.67 29.33
N LEU A 17 22.26 -22.89 28.87
CA LEU A 17 23.25 -21.81 28.71
C LEU A 17 23.47 -21.37 27.26
N CYS A 18 22.41 -21.37 26.44
CA CYS A 18 22.39 -20.73 25.11
C CYS A 18 21.14 -19.88 24.83
N LEU A 19 20.39 -19.48 25.87
CA LEU A 19 19.30 -18.51 25.75
C LEU A 19 19.58 -17.28 26.61
N PRO A 20 20.43 -16.35 26.12
CA PRO A 20 19.86 -15.05 25.80
C PRO A 20 20.55 -14.44 24.58
N LEU A 21 20.42 -15.09 23.42
CA LEU A 21 20.72 -14.48 22.12
C LEU A 21 19.51 -14.51 21.18
N LEU A 22 18.33 -14.83 21.71
CA LEU A 22 17.08 -14.75 20.98
C LEU A 22 16.42 -13.39 21.25
N THR A 23 16.62 -12.51 20.26
CA THR A 23 15.59 -11.60 19.75
C THR A 23 15.10 -10.53 20.71
N GLY A 24 15.87 -9.44 20.82
CA GLY A 24 15.25 -8.14 20.94
C GLY A 24 14.45 -7.87 19.67
N ALA A 25 13.16 -8.24 19.66
CA ALA A 25 12.25 -7.79 18.63
C ALA A 25 12.13 -6.27 18.77
N ALA A 26 12.73 -5.53 17.84
CA ALA A 26 12.49 -4.09 17.75
C ALA A 26 10.97 -3.86 17.70
N ALA A 27 10.46 -2.94 18.52
CA ALA A 27 9.07 -2.54 18.46
C ALA A 27 8.76 -2.09 17.02
N ARG A 28 7.75 -2.72 16.39
CA ARG A 28 7.31 -2.43 15.01
C ARG A 28 6.31 -1.27 14.94
N GLU A 29 6.14 -0.54 16.03
CA GLU A 29 5.18 0.56 16.16
C GLU A 29 5.93 1.88 16.34
N LEU A 30 5.57 2.86 15.52
CA LEU A 30 6.06 4.22 15.60
C LEU A 30 4.90 5.14 15.98
N VAL A 31 5.12 6.00 16.96
CA VAL A 31 4.17 7.06 17.33
C VAL A 31 4.75 8.40 16.89
N THR A 32 3.98 9.17 16.12
CA THR A 32 4.33 10.50 15.62
C THR A 32 3.22 11.50 15.95
N ALA A 33 3.48 12.79 15.75
CA ALA A 33 2.54 13.87 16.00
C ALA A 33 2.27 14.70 14.75
N TRP A 34 1.04 15.21 14.63
CA TRP A 34 0.63 16.19 13.64
C TRP A 34 -0.28 17.23 14.30
N PRO A 35 -0.29 18.51 13.88
CA PRO A 35 -1.06 19.56 14.56
C PRO A 35 -2.58 19.36 14.58
N VAL A 36 -3.10 18.53 13.66
CA VAL A 36 -4.54 18.23 13.50
C VAL A 36 -4.73 16.77 13.10
N ASN A 37 -5.96 16.25 13.25
CA ASN A 37 -6.32 14.94 12.69
C ASN A 37 -6.15 14.91 11.17
N VAL A 38 -5.96 13.72 10.62
CA VAL A 38 -5.72 13.48 9.19
C VAL A 38 -6.91 13.82 8.27
N GLY A 39 -8.08 14.09 8.85
CA GLY A 39 -9.32 14.35 8.12
C GLY A 39 -10.07 13.06 7.74
N PRO A 40 -11.15 13.17 6.95
CA PRO A 40 -11.97 12.03 6.52
C PRO A 40 -11.30 11.16 5.45
N LEU A 41 -10.12 11.56 4.96
CA LEU A 41 -9.35 10.91 3.90
C LEU A 41 -10.14 10.78 2.59
N ASN A 42 -10.97 11.76 2.22
CA ASN A 42 -11.60 11.74 0.90
C ASN A 42 -10.51 12.00 -0.18
N PRO A 43 -10.27 11.10 -1.15
CA PRO A 43 -9.19 11.24 -2.13
C PRO A 43 -9.39 12.40 -3.14
N HIS A 44 -10.59 12.98 -3.21
CA HIS A 44 -10.95 14.03 -4.17
C HIS A 44 -11.11 15.42 -3.56
N LEU A 45 -10.97 15.55 -2.24
CA LEU A 45 -11.16 16.82 -1.54
C LEU A 45 -9.88 17.30 -0.87
N TYR A 46 -9.82 18.62 -0.68
CA TYR A 46 -8.74 19.31 0.03
C TYR A 46 -9.03 19.37 1.53
N THR A 47 -8.94 20.55 2.15
CA THR A 47 -9.24 20.76 3.57
C THR A 47 -10.58 20.13 3.97
N PRO A 48 -10.65 19.34 5.06
CA PRO A 48 -9.64 19.18 6.12
C PRO A 48 -8.64 18.00 5.93
N ASN A 49 -8.64 17.33 4.77
CA ASN A 49 -7.75 16.19 4.53
C ASN A 49 -6.26 16.60 4.57
N GLN A 50 -5.43 15.74 5.16
CA GLN A 50 -3.98 15.93 5.18
C GLN A 50 -3.32 15.13 4.06
N MET A 51 -2.61 15.82 3.17
CA MET A 51 -2.07 15.25 1.93
C MET A 51 -1.12 14.07 2.17
N PHE A 52 -0.28 14.14 3.22
CA PHE A 52 0.61 13.04 3.59
C PHE A 52 -0.17 11.76 3.92
N ALA A 53 -1.32 11.88 4.60
CA ALA A 53 -2.14 10.74 5.00
C ALA A 53 -2.94 10.17 3.82
N GLN A 54 -3.43 11.04 2.92
CA GLN A 54 -4.00 10.60 1.65
C GLN A 54 -2.99 9.78 0.83
N SER A 55 -1.74 10.23 0.74
CA SER A 55 -0.67 9.50 0.03
C SER A 55 -0.22 8.20 0.71
N MET A 56 -0.59 7.96 1.98
CA MET A 56 -0.37 6.67 2.64
C MET A 56 -1.46 5.64 2.30
N VAL A 57 -2.67 6.09 1.92
CA VAL A 57 -3.83 5.23 1.66
C VAL A 57 -4.10 5.05 0.16
N TYR A 58 -3.86 6.08 -0.64
CA TYR A 58 -4.17 6.12 -2.06
C TYR A 58 -2.91 6.15 -2.92
N GLU A 59 -2.99 5.50 -4.07
CA GLU A 59 -1.87 5.35 -4.98
C GLU A 59 -2.20 5.94 -6.37
N PRO A 60 -1.23 6.56 -7.07
CA PRO A 60 -1.44 7.10 -8.40
C PRO A 60 -1.27 6.05 -9.50
N LEU A 61 -1.72 6.37 -10.71
CA LEU A 61 -1.42 5.54 -11.90
C LEU A 61 0.09 5.48 -12.19
N VAL A 62 0.78 6.60 -12.04
CA VAL A 62 2.23 6.74 -12.23
C VAL A 62 2.85 7.46 -11.03
N LYS A 63 4.05 7.07 -10.63
CA LYS A 63 4.71 7.60 -9.42
C LYS A 63 5.86 8.52 -9.78
N TYR A 64 5.83 9.72 -9.21
CA TYR A 64 6.91 10.70 -9.32
C TYR A 64 8.20 10.19 -8.64
N GLN A 65 9.35 10.55 -9.20
CA GLN A 65 10.67 10.15 -8.74
C GLN A 65 11.50 11.37 -8.35
N GLN A 66 12.54 11.14 -7.54
CA GLN A 66 13.43 12.20 -7.06
C GLN A 66 14.17 12.92 -8.20
N ASP A 67 14.41 12.26 -9.31
CA ASP A 67 15.07 12.82 -10.51
C ASP A 67 14.11 13.61 -11.42
N GLY A 68 12.86 13.77 -11.02
CA GLY A 68 11.83 14.45 -11.80
C GLY A 68 11.10 13.58 -12.81
N SER A 69 11.52 12.32 -12.99
CA SER A 69 10.84 11.38 -13.86
C SER A 69 9.56 10.82 -13.23
N VAL A 70 8.76 10.12 -14.05
CA VAL A 70 7.63 9.32 -13.59
C VAL A 70 7.86 7.85 -13.96
N LYS A 71 7.47 6.93 -13.08
CA LYS A 71 7.58 5.49 -13.30
C LYS A 71 6.23 4.78 -13.18
N PRO A 72 6.11 3.57 -13.77
CA PRO A 72 4.98 2.68 -13.54
C PRO A 72 4.64 2.51 -12.05
N TRP A 73 3.36 2.52 -11.75
CA TRP A 73 2.82 2.25 -10.42
C TRP A 73 1.57 1.37 -10.52
N LEU A 74 0.35 1.91 -10.40
CA LEU A 74 -0.87 1.15 -10.69
C LEU A 74 -1.03 0.87 -12.20
N ALA A 75 -0.54 1.76 -13.05
CA ALA A 75 -0.33 1.49 -14.47
C ALA A 75 1.05 0.89 -14.68
N SER A 76 1.11 -0.27 -15.34
CA SER A 76 2.35 -0.99 -15.65
C SER A 76 3.08 -0.41 -16.87
N ARG A 77 2.32 0.15 -17.83
CA ARG A 77 2.82 0.88 -19.00
C ARG A 77 1.74 1.82 -19.54
N TRP A 78 2.15 2.72 -20.43
CA TRP A 78 1.23 3.56 -21.19
C TRP A 78 1.78 3.92 -22.56
N THR A 79 0.87 4.24 -23.48
CA THR A 79 1.16 4.83 -24.79
C THR A 79 0.33 6.08 -24.98
N HIS A 80 0.67 6.90 -25.97
CA HIS A 80 -0.09 8.09 -26.31
C HIS A 80 -0.22 8.26 -27.83
N SER A 81 -1.27 8.93 -28.27
CA SER A 81 -1.46 9.30 -29.68
C SER A 81 -0.38 10.29 -30.13
N ALA A 82 -0.14 10.36 -31.45
CA ALA A 82 0.87 11.25 -32.03
C ALA A 82 0.64 12.75 -31.68
N ASP A 83 -0.61 13.15 -31.46
CA ASP A 83 -0.98 14.51 -31.04
C ASP A 83 -0.97 14.73 -29.52
N GLY A 84 -0.65 13.69 -28.73
CA GLY A 84 -0.55 13.73 -27.28
C GLY A 84 -1.88 13.88 -26.52
N LYS A 85 -3.02 13.79 -27.21
CA LYS A 85 -4.35 14.02 -26.62
C LYS A 85 -5.04 12.76 -26.08
N VAL A 86 -4.60 11.58 -26.53
CA VAL A 86 -5.13 10.30 -26.08
C VAL A 86 -4.03 9.53 -25.40
N TRP A 87 -4.30 9.06 -24.18
CA TRP A 87 -3.38 8.26 -23.38
C TRP A 87 -4.02 6.92 -23.05
N LEU A 88 -3.31 5.84 -23.33
CA LEU A 88 -3.76 4.48 -23.03
C LEU A 88 -2.88 3.90 -21.94
N PHE A 89 -3.46 3.59 -20.78
CA PHE A 89 -2.76 2.97 -19.66
C PHE A 89 -3.11 1.49 -19.57
N THR A 90 -2.09 0.63 -19.49
CA THR A 90 -2.27 -0.77 -19.12
C THR A 90 -2.12 -0.88 -17.60
N LEU A 91 -3.16 -1.35 -16.91
CA LEU A 91 -3.17 -1.48 -15.46
C LEU A 91 -2.51 -2.79 -15.00
N ARG A 92 -2.03 -2.81 -13.76
CA ARG A 92 -1.64 -4.04 -13.07
C ARG A 92 -2.87 -4.90 -12.78
N SER A 93 -2.74 -6.22 -12.89
CA SER A 93 -3.81 -7.18 -12.64
C SER A 93 -3.76 -7.83 -11.26
N ASP A 94 -2.71 -7.55 -10.49
CA ASP A 94 -2.41 -8.15 -9.18
C ASP A 94 -2.74 -7.23 -7.99
N VAL A 95 -3.43 -6.12 -8.26
CA VAL A 95 -3.73 -5.09 -7.25
C VAL A 95 -5.17 -5.24 -6.76
N GLN A 96 -5.33 -5.16 -5.45
CA GLN A 96 -6.63 -5.14 -4.75
C GLN A 96 -6.65 -3.94 -3.81
N PHE A 97 -7.84 -3.39 -3.59
CA PHE A 97 -8.10 -2.46 -2.51
C PHE A 97 -7.94 -3.16 -1.16
N SER A 98 -7.80 -2.38 -0.08
CA SER A 98 -7.64 -2.93 1.28
C SER A 98 -8.85 -3.73 1.78
N ASN A 99 -10.02 -3.60 1.13
CA ASN A 99 -11.22 -4.38 1.41
C ASN A 99 -11.27 -5.71 0.61
N GLY A 100 -10.28 -5.99 -0.25
CA GLY A 100 -10.20 -7.19 -1.07
C GLY A 100 -10.83 -7.08 -2.46
N GLU A 101 -11.50 -5.97 -2.80
CA GLU A 101 -12.01 -5.79 -4.16
C GLU A 101 -10.86 -5.55 -5.16
N PRO A 102 -10.95 -6.06 -6.40
CA PRO A 102 -9.90 -5.88 -7.39
C PRO A 102 -9.83 -4.43 -7.89
N PHE A 103 -8.62 -3.91 -8.07
CA PHE A 103 -8.40 -2.68 -8.82
C PHE A 103 -8.39 -2.96 -10.32
N ASN A 104 -9.26 -2.28 -11.08
CA ASN A 104 -9.41 -2.46 -12.52
C ASN A 104 -9.73 -1.14 -13.24
N ALA A 105 -9.88 -1.21 -14.56
CA ALA A 105 -10.14 -0.02 -15.39
C ALA A 105 -11.47 0.66 -15.05
N GLN A 106 -12.49 -0.11 -14.69
CA GLN A 106 -13.80 0.41 -14.29
C GLN A 106 -13.69 1.24 -12.99
N ALA A 107 -12.98 0.72 -11.99
CA ALA A 107 -12.72 1.44 -10.74
C ALA A 107 -11.92 2.74 -10.99
N ALA A 108 -10.90 2.68 -11.86
CA ALA A 108 -10.13 3.88 -12.22
C ALA A 108 -11.01 4.94 -12.91
N VAL A 109 -11.85 4.54 -13.88
CA VAL A 109 -12.78 5.44 -14.58
C VAL A 109 -13.78 6.07 -13.60
N ALA A 110 -14.38 5.27 -12.72
CA ALA A 110 -15.29 5.76 -11.69
C ALA A 110 -14.62 6.82 -10.79
N ASN A 111 -13.34 6.60 -10.45
CA ASN A 111 -12.57 7.54 -9.65
C ASN A 111 -12.35 8.89 -10.38
N PHE A 112 -11.95 8.85 -11.66
CA PHE A 112 -11.82 10.05 -12.48
C PHE A 112 -13.13 10.81 -12.63
N GLN A 113 -14.24 10.11 -12.83
CA GLN A 113 -15.57 10.72 -12.94
C GLN A 113 -15.98 11.41 -11.64
N ALA A 114 -15.72 10.78 -10.49
CA ALA A 114 -16.02 11.36 -9.19
C ALA A 114 -15.17 12.61 -8.89
N GLY A 115 -13.89 12.63 -9.30
CA GLY A 115 -13.00 13.77 -9.07
C GLY A 115 -13.19 14.95 -10.04
N ALA A 116 -13.59 14.69 -11.29
CA ALA A 116 -13.63 15.71 -12.34
C ALA A 116 -14.95 16.52 -12.40
N GLY A 117 -15.96 16.15 -11.60
CA GLY A 117 -17.30 16.73 -11.68
C GLY A 117 -18.02 16.38 -13.00
N GLU A 118 -19.30 16.73 -13.08
CA GLU A 118 -20.26 16.26 -14.10
C GLU A 118 -19.84 16.45 -15.58
N GLN A 119 -18.88 17.33 -15.87
CA GLN A 119 -18.49 17.68 -17.24
C GLN A 119 -17.49 16.72 -17.92
N ALA A 120 -16.78 15.87 -17.16
CA ALA A 120 -15.77 14.95 -17.72
C ALA A 120 -16.28 13.52 -18.00
N ALA A 121 -17.43 13.15 -17.43
CA ALA A 121 -17.99 11.81 -17.51
C ALA A 121 -18.21 11.24 -18.94
N PRO A 122 -18.66 12.02 -19.96
CA PRO A 122 -19.00 11.44 -21.26
C PRO A 122 -17.80 11.01 -22.11
N ARG A 123 -16.57 11.45 -21.82
CA ARG A 123 -15.39 11.11 -22.62
C ARG A 123 -14.68 9.84 -22.13
N LEU A 124 -14.73 9.55 -20.83
CA LEU A 124 -14.05 8.40 -20.23
C LEU A 124 -14.79 7.08 -20.50
N ALA A 125 -16.12 7.12 -20.67
CA ALA A 125 -16.95 5.96 -20.97
C ALA A 125 -16.73 5.37 -22.39
N ARG A 126 -16.04 6.09 -23.29
CA ARG A 126 -15.84 5.66 -24.68
C ARG A 126 -14.62 4.74 -24.87
N ALA A 127 -13.80 4.54 -23.84
CA ALA A 127 -12.61 3.70 -23.91
C ALA A 127 -12.90 2.19 -23.78
N ASP A 128 -14.15 1.81 -23.47
CA ASP A 128 -14.61 0.41 -23.30
C ASP A 128 -15.19 -0.20 -24.60
N GLN A 129 -15.16 0.53 -25.74
CA GLN A 129 -15.88 0.14 -26.96
C GLN A 129 -15.00 -0.04 -28.20
N SER A 130 -13.69 -0.16 -28.04
CA SER A 130 -12.79 -0.48 -29.16
C SER A 130 -11.80 -1.56 -28.76
N ASP A 131 -12.10 -2.77 -29.27
CA ASP A 131 -11.26 -3.96 -29.49
C ASP A 131 -10.30 -4.45 -28.39
#